data_AF-A0A2T2NEA8-F1
#
_entry.id   AF-A0A2T2NEA8-F1
#
_cell.length_a   1.000
_cell.length_b   1.000
_cell.length_c   1.000
_cell.angle_alpha   90.00
_cell.angle_beta   90.00
_cell.angle_gamma   90.00
#
_symmetry.space_group_name_H-M   'P 1'
#
loop_
_entity.id
_entity.type
_entity.pdbx_description
1 polymer ?
#
loop_
_entity_poly.entity_id
_entity_poly.type
_entity_poly.pdbx_seq_one_letter_code
_entity_poly.pdbx_strand_id
1 'polypeptide(L)'
;MAEYAAEQLKNKGNAYFKNGEYEEAETLYSQAIQKNSKNPLLFTNRANARLKLEKWEGVIDDCIRSIELLKDNMKAFFYLAQAQLSINHPNEALSSALMAYELCTKSAQQTSNAATISALVLKCKKAKWDIRERDRIKRRGDLLADLESALELQYKKDADDIEARIEGGELGRIEGQEEKEERKTEFEKKRDDLRTAFAISDPEHMQKREVPDYLVDGITFEIMHDPVVTRNGRSYERATLIEHLKRSPTDPLTREPLKIEDLRPNIALKEACTEFMEANSGWVYDCEDGVRDGDTRWAHLSSF
;
A
#
# COMPACT_ATOMS: atom_id res chain seq x y z
N MET A 1 -24.58 -39.25 -1.11
CA MET A 1 -24.19 -39.55 0.30
C MET A 1 -23.02 -38.69 0.78
N ALA A 2 -21.88 -38.66 0.08
CA ALA A 2 -20.72 -37.86 0.50
C ALA A 2 -20.96 -36.34 0.53
N GLU A 3 -21.66 -35.79 -0.46
CA GLU A 3 -22.02 -34.36 -0.50
C GLU A 3 -22.97 -33.96 0.63
N TYR A 4 -23.96 -34.80 0.94
CA TYR A 4 -24.87 -34.58 2.07
C TYR A 4 -24.11 -34.59 3.40
N ALA A 5 -23.16 -35.50 3.58
CA ALA A 5 -22.31 -35.53 4.77
C ALA A 5 -21.42 -34.27 4.86
N ALA A 6 -20.86 -33.80 3.74
CA ALA A 6 -20.09 -32.55 3.69
C ALA A 6 -20.94 -31.33 4.06
N GLU A 7 -22.19 -31.28 3.59
CA GLU A 7 -23.13 -30.21 3.89
C GLU A 7 -23.51 -30.17 5.38
N GLN A 8 -23.71 -31.34 6.01
CA GLN A 8 -23.97 -31.44 7.44
C GLN A 8 -22.76 -30.98 8.27
N LEU A 9 -21.54 -31.38 7.89
CA LEU A 9 -20.31 -30.93 8.54
C LEU A 9 -20.11 -29.42 8.38
N LYS A 10 -20.38 -28.87 7.20
CA LYS A 10 -20.38 -27.42 6.96
C LYS A 10 -21.36 -26.69 7.87
N ASN A 11 -22.59 -27.20 8.01
CA ASN A 11 -23.61 -26.57 8.85
C ASN A 11 -23.23 -26.60 10.34
N LYS A 12 -22.62 -27.69 10.81
CA LYS A 12 -22.03 -27.76 12.16
C LYS A 12 -20.90 -26.75 12.32
N GLY A 13 -19.96 -26.69 11.36
CA GLY A 13 -18.87 -25.72 11.36
C GLY A 13 -19.38 -24.27 11.40
N ASN A 14 -20.46 -23.97 10.66
CA ASN A 14 -21.11 -22.66 10.69
C ASN A 14 -21.69 -22.33 12.08
N ALA A 15 -22.19 -23.33 12.83
CA ALA A 15 -22.70 -23.14 14.18
C ALA A 15 -21.56 -22.80 15.16
N TYR A 16 -20.47 -23.57 15.14
CA TYR A 16 -19.27 -23.29 15.94
C TYR A 16 -18.66 -21.92 15.60
N PHE A 17 -18.59 -21.58 14.31
CA PHE A 17 -18.11 -20.28 13.86
C PHE A 17 -18.96 -19.13 14.42
N LYS A 18 -20.29 -19.27 14.44
CA LYS A 18 -21.20 -18.28 15.04
C LYS A 18 -21.04 -18.14 16.55
N ASN A 19 -20.66 -19.23 17.24
CA ASN A 19 -20.37 -19.23 18.67
C ASN A 19 -18.98 -18.67 19.01
N GLY A 20 -18.15 -18.34 18.03
CA GLY A 20 -16.78 -17.86 18.23
C GLY A 20 -15.73 -18.97 18.42
N GLU A 21 -16.15 -20.23 18.31
CA GLU A 21 -15.27 -21.40 18.42
C GLU A 21 -14.62 -21.69 17.05
N TYR A 22 -13.64 -20.87 16.68
CA TYR A 22 -13.06 -20.89 15.32
C TYR A 22 -12.17 -22.11 15.05
N GLU A 23 -11.49 -22.65 16.06
CA GLU A 23 -10.67 -23.86 15.91
C GLU A 23 -11.54 -25.07 15.55
N GLU A 24 -12.66 -25.26 16.25
CA GLU A 24 -13.57 -26.36 15.94
C GLU A 24 -14.35 -26.15 14.65
N ALA A 25 -14.61 -24.90 14.27
CA ALA A 25 -15.09 -24.61 12.93
C ALA A 25 -14.07 -25.04 11.86
N GLU A 26 -12.78 -24.76 12.05
CA GLU A 26 -11.71 -25.16 11.12
C GLU A 26 -11.62 -26.69 10.99
N THR A 27 -11.69 -27.44 12.09
CA THR A 27 -11.64 -28.90 12.08
C THR A 27 -12.82 -29.48 11.30
N LEU A 28 -14.03 -28.98 11.55
CA LEU A 28 -15.25 -29.42 10.87
C LEU A 28 -15.26 -29.06 9.37
N TYR A 29 -14.80 -27.86 8.99
CA TYR A 29 -14.65 -27.53 7.57
C TYR A 29 -13.60 -28.40 6.88
N SER A 30 -12.49 -28.72 7.57
CA SER A 30 -11.48 -29.62 7.02
C SER A 30 -12.03 -31.03 6.77
N GLN A 31 -12.83 -31.56 7.70
CA GLN A 31 -13.56 -32.82 7.49
C GLN A 31 -14.55 -32.71 6.33
N ALA A 32 -15.27 -31.58 6.19
CA ALA A 32 -16.18 -31.35 5.07
C ALA A 32 -15.44 -31.35 3.72
N ILE A 33 -14.26 -30.72 3.64
CA ILE A 33 -13.40 -30.68 2.45
C ILE A 33 -12.94 -32.10 2.06
N GLN A 34 -12.58 -32.94 3.03
CA GLN A 34 -12.24 -34.35 2.76
C GLN A 34 -13.41 -35.13 2.14
N LYS A 35 -14.65 -34.76 2.46
CA LYS A 35 -15.86 -35.39 1.89
C LYS A 35 -16.26 -34.79 0.53
N ASN A 36 -16.01 -33.50 0.31
CA ASN A 36 -16.26 -32.83 -0.96
C ASN A 36 -15.20 -31.75 -1.25
N SER A 37 -14.10 -32.13 -1.90
CA SER A 37 -13.00 -31.23 -2.23
C SER A 37 -13.26 -30.31 -3.43
N LYS A 38 -14.39 -30.48 -4.13
CA LYS A 38 -14.76 -29.67 -5.29
C LYS A 38 -15.62 -28.46 -4.93
N ASN A 39 -16.04 -28.32 -3.68
CA ASN A 39 -16.89 -27.22 -3.25
C ASN A 39 -16.05 -25.99 -2.82
N PRO A 40 -16.03 -24.89 -3.61
CA PRO A 40 -15.23 -23.70 -3.31
C PRO A 40 -15.63 -23.02 -1.99
N LEU A 41 -16.90 -23.13 -1.58
CA LEU A 41 -17.43 -22.49 -0.37
C LEU A 41 -16.85 -23.08 0.91
N LEU A 42 -16.49 -24.37 0.91
CA LEU A 42 -15.87 -25.01 2.08
C LEU A 42 -14.49 -24.42 2.35
N PHE A 43 -13.71 -24.17 1.30
CA PHE A 43 -12.42 -23.47 1.41
C PHE A 43 -12.61 -22.03 1.88
N THR A 44 -13.58 -21.27 1.32
CA THR A 44 -13.85 -19.90 1.77
C THR A 44 -14.29 -19.84 3.25
N ASN A 45 -15.10 -20.80 3.70
CA ASN A 45 -15.54 -20.87 5.10
C ASN A 45 -14.39 -21.23 6.04
N ARG A 46 -13.52 -22.16 5.65
CA ARG A 46 -12.31 -22.49 6.40
C ARG A 46 -11.33 -21.32 6.43
N ALA A 47 -11.14 -20.63 5.32
CA ALA A 47 -10.34 -19.40 5.23
C ALA A 47 -10.86 -18.34 6.20
N ASN A 48 -12.18 -18.15 6.32
CA ASN A 48 -12.75 -17.19 7.27
C ASN A 48 -12.49 -17.60 8.73
N ALA A 49 -12.57 -18.89 9.07
CA ALA A 49 -12.19 -19.38 10.40
C ALA A 49 -10.71 -19.13 10.69
N ARG A 50 -9.84 -19.43 9.72
CA ARG A 50 -8.39 -19.20 9.82
C ARG A 50 -8.02 -17.72 9.90
N LEU A 51 -8.76 -16.84 9.24
CA LEU A 51 -8.61 -15.39 9.38
C LEU A 51 -8.85 -14.92 10.81
N LYS A 52 -9.86 -15.48 11.49
CA LYS A 52 -10.15 -15.17 12.91
C LYS A 52 -9.11 -15.72 13.87
N LEU A 53 -8.38 -16.75 13.45
CA LEU A 53 -7.26 -17.34 14.17
C LEU A 53 -5.89 -16.77 13.75
N GLU A 54 -5.86 -15.77 12.86
CA GLU A 54 -4.64 -15.16 12.32
C GLU A 54 -3.67 -16.15 11.65
N LYS A 55 -4.19 -17.26 11.11
CA LYS A 55 -3.42 -18.28 10.38
C LYS A 55 -3.25 -17.88 8.91
N TRP A 56 -2.51 -16.81 8.65
CA TRP A 56 -2.47 -16.11 7.35
C TRP A 56 -2.09 -16.99 6.16
N GLU A 57 -1.04 -17.80 6.27
CA GLU A 57 -0.59 -18.70 5.19
C GLU A 57 -1.69 -19.69 4.80
N GLY A 58 -2.37 -20.30 5.80
CA GLY A 58 -3.48 -21.22 5.56
C GLY A 58 -4.73 -20.54 4.98
N VAL A 59 -4.91 -19.23 5.21
CA VAL A 59 -5.96 -18.44 4.53
C VAL A 59 -5.64 -18.29 3.06
N ILE A 60 -4.38 -17.95 2.73
CA ILE A 60 -3.93 -17.75 1.35
C ILE A 60 -4.14 -19.03 0.55
N ASP A 61 -3.69 -20.17 1.07
CA ASP A 61 -3.88 -21.48 0.43
C ASP A 61 -5.35 -21.79 0.16
N ASP A 62 -6.22 -21.59 1.15
CA ASP A 62 -7.65 -21.85 1.00
C ASP A 62 -8.32 -20.90 0.02
N CYS A 63 -7.93 -19.63 0.00
CA CYS A 63 -8.48 -18.65 -0.93
C CYS A 63 -8.04 -18.96 -2.36
N ILE A 64 -6.77 -19.29 -2.59
CA ILE A 64 -6.25 -19.70 -3.91
C ILE A 64 -7.00 -20.93 -4.39
N ARG A 65 -7.15 -21.98 -3.56
CA ARG A 65 -7.95 -23.18 -3.92
C ARG A 65 -9.40 -22.84 -4.24
N SER A 66 -10.01 -21.94 -3.48
CA SER A 66 -11.38 -21.50 -3.75
C SER A 66 -11.51 -20.77 -5.09
N ILE A 67 -10.54 -19.93 -5.44
CA ILE A 67 -10.49 -19.16 -6.70
C ILE A 67 -10.22 -20.09 -7.90
N GLU A 68 -9.36 -21.10 -7.74
CA GLU A 68 -9.13 -22.15 -8.75
C GLU A 68 -10.43 -22.89 -9.12
N LEU A 69 -11.29 -23.14 -8.12
CA LEU A 69 -12.57 -23.83 -8.30
C LEU A 69 -13.70 -22.88 -8.75
N LEU A 70 -13.72 -21.63 -8.27
CA LEU A 70 -14.70 -20.61 -8.60
C LEU A 70 -14.01 -19.26 -8.78
N LYS A 71 -13.75 -18.91 -10.04
CA LYS A 71 -13.03 -17.69 -10.42
C LYS A 71 -13.71 -16.41 -9.95
N ASP A 72 -15.04 -16.39 -9.84
CA ASP A 72 -15.81 -15.20 -9.47
C ASP A 72 -16.18 -15.17 -7.97
N ASN A 73 -15.33 -15.73 -7.10
CA ASN A 73 -15.57 -15.74 -5.66
C ASN A 73 -15.03 -14.47 -4.97
N MET A 74 -15.86 -13.42 -4.92
CA MET A 74 -15.51 -12.15 -4.27
C MET A 74 -14.97 -12.30 -2.84
N LYS A 75 -15.57 -13.19 -2.02
CA LYS A 75 -15.15 -13.39 -0.63
C LYS A 75 -13.75 -13.99 -0.53
N ALA A 76 -13.40 -14.91 -1.44
CA ALA A 76 -12.07 -15.49 -1.47
C ALA A 76 -11.00 -14.41 -1.78
N PHE A 77 -11.24 -13.53 -2.75
CA PHE A 77 -10.33 -12.40 -3.03
C PHE A 77 -10.25 -11.42 -1.85
N PHE A 78 -11.36 -11.12 -1.19
CA PHE A 78 -11.38 -10.23 -0.03
C PHE A 78 -10.58 -10.80 1.17
N TYR A 79 -10.68 -12.11 1.42
CA TYR A 79 -9.92 -12.79 2.46
C TYR A 79 -8.45 -12.95 2.09
N LEU A 80 -8.16 -13.24 0.82
CA LEU A 80 -6.81 -13.31 0.27
C LEU A 80 -6.08 -11.97 0.45
N ALA A 81 -6.71 -10.86 0.07
CA ALA A 81 -6.16 -9.52 0.21
C ALA A 81 -5.84 -9.17 1.67
N GLN A 82 -6.74 -9.52 2.61
CA GLN A 82 -6.48 -9.30 4.04
C GLN A 82 -5.28 -10.12 4.53
N ALA A 83 -5.18 -11.39 4.15
CA ALA A 83 -4.07 -12.23 4.57
C ALA A 83 -2.74 -11.78 3.97
N GLN A 84 -2.71 -11.45 2.68
CA GLN A 84 -1.54 -10.90 1.98
C GLN A 84 -1.06 -9.58 2.61
N LEU A 85 -2.00 -8.72 3.02
CA LEU A 85 -1.66 -7.48 3.71
C LEU A 85 -1.05 -7.75 5.10
N SER A 86 -1.58 -8.74 5.84
CA SER A 86 -1.05 -9.13 7.17
C SER A 86 0.36 -9.72 7.10
N ILE A 87 0.71 -10.41 6.01
CA ILE A 87 2.08 -10.92 5.78
C ILE A 87 3.00 -9.90 5.09
N ASN A 88 2.59 -8.63 5.00
CA ASN A 88 3.36 -7.52 4.42
C ASN A 88 3.66 -7.67 2.92
N HIS A 89 2.72 -8.23 2.14
CA HIS A 89 2.76 -8.27 0.67
C HIS A 89 1.71 -7.33 0.05
N PRO A 90 1.85 -5.99 0.14
CA PRO A 90 0.80 -5.06 -0.26
C PRO A 90 0.56 -4.98 -1.76
N ASN A 91 1.54 -5.34 -2.61
CA ASN A 91 1.35 -5.37 -4.06
C ASN A 91 0.33 -6.44 -4.47
N GLU A 92 0.51 -7.66 -3.96
CA GLU A 92 -0.44 -8.76 -4.19
C GLU A 92 -1.77 -8.52 -3.47
N ALA A 93 -1.72 -7.96 -2.26
CA ALA A 93 -2.94 -7.61 -1.53
C ALA A 93 -3.80 -6.60 -2.30
N LEU A 94 -3.17 -5.60 -2.93
CA LEU A 94 -3.85 -4.59 -3.72
C LEU A 94 -4.54 -5.20 -4.94
N SER A 95 -3.86 -6.07 -5.71
CA SER A 95 -4.46 -6.73 -6.87
C SER A 95 -5.65 -7.61 -6.47
N SER A 96 -5.52 -8.39 -5.41
CA SER A 96 -6.60 -9.18 -4.83
C SER A 96 -7.77 -8.32 -4.36
N ALA A 97 -7.50 -7.19 -3.68
CA ALA A 97 -8.53 -6.28 -3.18
C ALA A 97 -9.30 -5.60 -4.32
N LEU A 98 -8.61 -5.21 -5.40
CA LEU A 98 -9.22 -4.63 -6.60
C LEU A 98 -10.12 -5.64 -7.32
N MET A 99 -9.70 -6.91 -7.45
CA MET A 99 -10.57 -7.95 -7.99
C MET A 99 -11.80 -8.19 -7.12
N ALA A 100 -11.66 -8.18 -5.79
CA ALA A 100 -12.81 -8.26 -4.89
C ALA A 100 -13.78 -7.08 -5.10
N TYR A 101 -13.25 -5.88 -5.30
CA TYR A 101 -14.03 -4.67 -5.56
C TYR A 101 -14.77 -4.77 -6.90
N GLU A 102 -14.10 -5.16 -7.97
CA GLU A 102 -14.67 -5.33 -9.30
C GLU A 102 -15.79 -6.38 -9.32
N LEU A 103 -15.59 -7.52 -8.66
CA LEU A 103 -16.63 -8.54 -8.53
C LEU A 103 -17.83 -8.04 -7.71
N CYS A 104 -17.58 -7.18 -6.70
CA CYS A 104 -18.65 -6.56 -5.92
C CYS A 104 -19.47 -5.56 -6.74
N THR A 105 -18.85 -4.82 -7.67
CA THR A 105 -19.55 -3.83 -8.52
C THR A 105 -20.29 -4.49 -9.68
N LYS A 106 -19.79 -5.61 -10.22
CA LYS A 106 -20.45 -6.38 -11.30
C LYS A 106 -21.60 -7.25 -10.81
N SER A 107 -21.57 -7.72 -9.56
CA SER A 107 -22.61 -8.59 -9.01
C SER A 107 -23.96 -7.86 -8.88
N ALA A 108 -25.03 -8.42 -9.47
CA ALA A 108 -26.40 -7.94 -9.32
C ALA A 108 -26.91 -8.02 -7.87
N GLN A 109 -26.40 -8.98 -7.09
CA GLN A 109 -26.54 -9.03 -5.64
C GLN A 109 -25.43 -8.17 -5.03
N GLN A 110 -25.57 -6.86 -5.17
CA GLN A 110 -24.74 -5.93 -4.42
C GLN A 110 -24.89 -6.29 -2.93
N THR A 111 -23.80 -6.70 -2.25
CA THR A 111 -23.76 -6.99 -0.79
C THR A 111 -23.20 -5.83 0.00
N SER A 112 -23.68 -5.56 1.23
CA SER A 112 -23.34 -4.42 2.13
C SER A 112 -21.85 -4.22 2.45
N ASN A 113 -20.98 -4.95 1.78
CA ASN A 113 -19.53 -5.03 1.96
C ASN A 113 -18.76 -4.07 1.03
N ALA A 114 -19.42 -3.33 0.12
CA ALA A 114 -18.72 -2.44 -0.83
C ALA A 114 -17.85 -1.39 -0.13
N ALA A 115 -18.37 -0.77 0.93
CA ALA A 115 -17.59 0.16 1.77
C ALA A 115 -16.41 -0.53 2.46
N THR A 116 -16.59 -1.76 2.95
CA THR A 116 -15.51 -2.54 3.60
C THR A 116 -14.41 -2.93 2.60
N ILE A 117 -14.79 -3.31 1.38
CA ILE A 117 -13.83 -3.66 0.32
C ILE A 117 -13.10 -2.39 -0.15
N SER A 118 -13.81 -1.28 -0.34
CA SER A 118 -13.23 0.02 -0.67
C SER A 118 -12.20 0.46 0.39
N ALA A 119 -12.55 0.35 1.67
CA ALA A 119 -11.62 0.63 2.77
C ALA A 119 -10.39 -0.30 2.76
N LEU A 120 -10.55 -1.58 2.37
CA LEU A 120 -9.43 -2.51 2.23
C LEU A 120 -8.51 -2.12 1.07
N VAL A 121 -9.06 -1.71 -0.08
CA VAL A 121 -8.27 -1.23 -1.23
C VAL A 121 -7.44 -0.01 -0.82
N LEU A 122 -8.04 0.96 -0.14
CA LEU A 122 -7.34 2.13 0.40
C LEU A 122 -6.22 1.72 1.36
N LYS A 123 -6.49 0.78 2.27
CA LYS A 123 -5.48 0.26 3.19
C LYS A 123 -4.31 -0.40 2.45
N CYS A 124 -4.58 -1.15 1.39
CA CYS A 124 -3.54 -1.78 0.56
C CYS A 124 -2.72 -0.73 -0.21
N LYS A 125 -3.37 0.28 -0.79
CA LYS A 125 -2.68 1.41 -1.45
C LYS A 125 -1.78 2.17 -0.47
N LYS A 126 -2.28 2.48 0.72
CA LYS A 126 -1.50 3.14 1.78
C LYS A 126 -0.30 2.30 2.21
N ALA A 127 -0.47 0.99 2.42
CA ALA A 127 0.63 0.10 2.77
C ALA A 127 1.68 0.00 1.65
N LYS A 128 1.26 -0.08 0.38
CA LYS A 128 2.17 -0.05 -0.78
C LYS A 128 2.96 1.27 -0.83
N TRP A 129 2.29 2.39 -0.60
CA TRP A 129 2.92 3.71 -0.52
C TRP A 129 3.93 3.79 0.62
N ASP A 130 3.57 3.32 1.82
CA ASP A 130 4.46 3.33 2.99
C ASP A 130 5.74 2.52 2.76
N ILE A 131 5.67 1.40 2.02
CA ILE A 131 6.88 0.65 1.62
C ILE A 131 7.74 1.47 0.67
N ARG A 132 7.15 2.05 -0.38
CA ARG A 132 7.88 2.88 -1.35
C ARG A 132 8.56 4.08 -0.68
N GLU A 133 7.86 4.73 0.24
CA GLU A 133 8.37 5.87 0.99
C GLU A 133 9.55 5.46 1.87
N ARG A 134 9.42 4.32 2.57
CA ARG A 134 10.51 3.74 3.35
C ARG A 134 11.72 3.43 2.47
N ASP A 135 11.52 2.82 1.31
CA ASP A 135 12.60 2.49 0.38
C ASP A 135 13.26 3.73 -0.22
N ARG A 136 12.51 4.82 -0.44
CA ARG A 136 13.06 6.11 -0.88
C ARG A 136 13.97 6.71 0.20
N ILE A 137 13.47 6.78 1.44
CA ILE A 137 14.23 7.30 2.58
C ILE A 137 15.50 6.48 2.78
N LYS A 138 15.37 5.14 2.74
CA LYS A 138 16.48 4.21 2.86
C LYS A 138 17.52 4.41 1.76
N ARG A 139 17.12 4.41 0.48
CA ARG A 139 18.05 4.59 -0.66
C ARG A 139 18.90 5.84 -0.54
N ARG A 140 18.31 6.95 -0.09
CA ARG A 140 19.04 8.21 0.10
C ARG A 140 19.94 8.19 1.34
N GLY A 141 19.51 7.57 2.42
CA GLY A 141 20.36 7.34 3.60
C GLY A 141 21.56 6.46 3.29
N ASP A 142 21.33 5.37 2.55
CA ASP A 142 22.37 4.46 2.08
C ASP A 142 23.38 5.21 1.17
N LEU A 143 22.89 6.01 0.22
CA LEU A 143 23.77 6.83 -0.64
C LEU A 143 24.64 7.81 0.16
N LEU A 144 24.08 8.48 1.17
CA LEU A 144 24.87 9.37 2.03
C LEU A 144 25.95 8.60 2.78
N ALA A 145 25.59 7.46 3.38
CA ALA A 145 26.52 6.60 4.10
C ALA A 145 27.64 6.06 3.20
N ASP A 146 27.33 5.68 1.96
CA ASP A 146 28.31 5.21 0.97
C ASP A 146 29.30 6.32 0.60
N LEU A 147 28.82 7.55 0.38
CA LEU A 147 29.67 8.70 0.06
C LEU A 147 30.54 9.13 1.24
N GLU A 148 30.00 9.14 2.46
CA GLU A 148 30.79 9.40 3.68
C GLU A 148 31.87 8.34 3.87
N SER A 149 31.52 7.06 3.69
CA SER A 149 32.47 5.95 3.79
C SER A 149 33.58 6.04 2.74
N ALA A 150 33.27 6.51 1.52
CA ALA A 150 34.26 6.72 0.48
C ALA A 150 35.24 7.85 0.83
N LEU A 151 34.73 8.97 1.38
CA LEU A 151 35.57 10.07 1.87
C LEU A 151 36.46 9.63 3.04
N GLU A 152 35.92 8.86 3.98
CA GLU A 152 36.68 8.32 5.11
C GLU A 152 37.77 7.36 4.66
N LEU A 153 37.48 6.49 3.68
CA LEU A 153 38.47 5.57 3.12
C LEU A 153 39.58 6.32 2.39
N GLN A 154 39.25 7.37 1.65
CA GLN A 154 40.24 8.21 0.98
C GLN A 154 41.13 8.91 2.02
N TYR A 155 40.54 9.52 3.05
CA TYR A 155 41.29 10.15 4.13
C TYR A 155 42.23 9.18 4.85
N LYS A 156 41.77 7.95 5.14
CA LYS A 156 42.62 6.93 5.76
C LYS A 156 43.81 6.57 4.89
N LYS A 157 43.61 6.35 3.58
CA LYS A 157 44.71 6.08 2.64
C LYS A 157 45.72 7.22 2.61
N ASP A 158 45.23 8.45 2.50
CA ASP A 158 46.11 9.64 2.50
C ASP A 158 46.91 9.74 3.82
N ALA A 159 46.26 9.46 4.96
CA ALA A 159 46.91 9.48 6.26
C ALA A 159 47.97 8.36 6.43
N ASP A 160 47.69 7.16 5.93
CA ASP A 160 48.60 6.02 5.94
C ASP A 160 49.81 6.28 5.01
N ASP A 161 49.58 6.89 3.84
CA ASP A 161 50.63 7.27 2.89
C ASP A 161 51.58 8.34 3.49
N ILE A 162 51.02 9.35 4.18
CA ILE A 162 51.83 10.35 4.91
C ILE A 162 52.64 9.67 6.02
N GLU A 163 52.04 8.76 6.78
CA GLU A 163 52.71 8.04 7.85
C GLU A 163 53.87 7.18 7.32
N ALA A 164 53.66 6.49 6.20
CA ALA A 164 54.71 5.73 5.51
C ALA A 164 55.86 6.63 5.01
N ARG A 165 55.57 7.84 4.51
CA ARG A 165 56.61 8.82 4.09
C ARG A 165 57.40 9.37 5.27
N ILE A 166 56.77 9.56 6.44
CA ILE A 166 57.46 9.93 7.69
C ILE A 166 58.41 8.80 8.12
N GLU A 167 57.94 7.55 8.14
CA GLU A 167 58.74 6.38 8.50
C GLU A 167 59.90 6.15 7.51
N GLY A 168 59.68 6.40 6.22
CA GLY A 168 60.69 6.33 5.17
C GLY A 168 61.74 7.45 5.21
N GLY A 169 61.55 8.47 6.06
CA GLY A 169 62.46 9.61 6.20
C GLY A 169 62.40 10.63 5.05
N GLU A 170 61.38 10.54 4.19
CA GLU A 170 61.13 11.50 3.10
C GLU A 170 60.51 12.81 3.62
N LEU A 171 59.81 12.74 4.75
CA LEU A 171 59.16 13.87 5.43
C LEU A 171 59.65 14.01 6.86
N GLY A 172 59.83 15.26 7.32
CA GLY A 172 60.08 15.54 8.73
C GLY A 172 58.85 15.26 9.59
N ARG A 173 59.03 14.82 10.85
CA ARG A 173 57.90 14.48 11.75
C ARG A 173 56.92 15.62 11.98
N ILE A 174 57.40 16.86 12.06
CA ILE A 174 56.58 18.06 12.26
C ILE A 174 55.80 18.36 10.97
N GLU A 175 56.49 18.38 9.83
CA GLU A 175 55.90 18.62 8.51
C GLU A 175 54.81 17.58 8.17
N GLY A 176 55.07 16.29 8.41
CA GLY A 176 54.08 15.25 8.19
C GLY A 176 52.89 15.30 9.17
N GLN A 177 53.07 15.80 10.40
CA GLN A 177 51.95 16.04 11.32
C GLN A 177 51.09 17.21 10.86
N GLU A 178 51.70 18.28 10.35
CA GLU A 178 50.98 19.42 9.77
C GLU A 178 50.19 19.01 8.52
N GLU A 179 50.80 18.23 7.61
CA GLU A 179 50.14 17.70 6.40
C GLU A 179 48.95 16.80 6.76
N LYS A 180 49.08 15.96 7.80
CA LYS A 180 48.00 15.09 8.30
C LYS A 180 46.83 15.88 8.89
N GLU A 181 47.10 16.94 9.65
CA GLU A 181 46.05 17.83 10.16
C GLU A 181 45.39 18.63 9.03
N GLU A 182 46.13 19.12 8.05
CA GLU A 182 45.55 19.78 6.88
C GLU A 182 44.59 18.85 6.14
N ARG A 183 45.02 17.61 5.85
CA ARG A 183 44.20 16.59 5.18
C ARG A 183 42.94 16.23 5.97
N LYS A 184 43.04 16.20 7.30
CA LYS A 184 41.90 16.00 8.20
C LYS A 184 40.90 17.15 8.11
N THR A 185 41.37 18.40 8.15
CA THR A 185 40.47 19.56 8.00
C THR A 185 39.79 19.60 6.63
N GLU A 186 40.50 19.19 5.57
CA GLU A 186 39.93 19.06 4.23
C GLU A 186 38.83 17.99 4.18
N PHE A 187 39.08 16.82 4.78
CA PHE A 187 38.09 15.74 4.91
C PHE A 187 36.84 16.19 5.68
N GLU A 188 37.01 16.84 6.84
CA GLU A 188 35.91 17.34 7.66
C GLU A 188 35.05 18.34 6.88
N LYS A 189 35.67 19.29 6.17
CA LYS A 189 34.95 20.23 5.30
C LYS A 189 34.18 19.52 4.20
N LYS A 190 34.79 18.58 3.48
CA LYS A 190 34.11 17.82 2.41
C LYS A 190 32.91 17.04 2.94
N ARG A 191 33.04 16.41 4.11
CA ARG A 191 31.94 15.69 4.77
C ARG A 191 30.81 16.64 5.16
N ASP A 192 31.14 17.78 5.73
CA ASP A 192 30.13 18.76 6.18
C ASP A 192 29.43 19.43 4.98
N ASP A 193 30.15 19.71 3.89
CA ASP A 193 29.60 20.17 2.62
C ASP A 193 28.66 19.13 2.00
N LEU A 194 29.05 17.85 2.03
CA LEU A 194 28.22 16.73 1.57
C LEU A 194 26.91 16.65 2.36
N ARG A 195 26.99 16.68 3.70
CA ARG A 195 25.79 16.71 4.57
C ARG A 195 24.91 17.90 4.27
N THR A 196 25.50 19.07 4.08
CA THR A 196 24.79 20.30 3.75
C THR A 196 24.09 20.19 2.39
N ALA A 197 24.74 19.63 1.37
CA ALA A 197 24.13 19.39 0.06
C ALA A 197 22.94 18.41 0.15
N PHE A 198 23.06 17.35 0.95
CA PHE A 198 21.97 16.42 1.20
C PHE A 198 20.81 17.06 1.99
N ALA A 199 21.10 17.94 2.94
CA ALA A 199 20.10 18.69 3.68
C ALA A 199 19.39 19.76 2.82
N ILE A 200 20.11 20.49 1.98
CA ILE A 200 19.52 21.48 1.06
C ILE A 200 18.62 20.80 0.02
N SER A 201 19.02 19.62 -0.45
CA SER A 201 18.17 18.83 -1.35
C SER A 201 17.00 18.14 -0.63
N ASP A 202 16.90 18.22 0.70
CA ASP A 202 15.71 17.81 1.49
C ASP A 202 15.36 18.87 2.55
N PRO A 203 14.84 20.04 2.16
CA PRO A 203 14.51 21.08 3.12
C PRO A 203 13.55 20.56 4.22
N GLU A 204 12.69 19.59 3.86
CA GLU A 204 11.68 19.00 4.72
C GLU A 204 12.19 17.80 5.52
N HIS A 205 13.49 17.48 5.48
CA HIS A 205 14.12 16.43 6.29
C HIS A 205 13.38 15.08 6.23
N MET A 206 13.01 14.63 5.04
CA MET A 206 12.30 13.36 4.85
C MET A 206 10.93 13.31 5.53
N GLN A 207 10.22 14.45 5.63
CA GLN A 207 8.82 14.42 6.02
C GLN A 207 8.07 13.39 5.18
N LYS A 208 7.25 12.60 5.88
CA LYS A 208 6.49 11.52 5.27
C LYS A 208 5.50 12.13 4.28
N ARG A 209 5.64 11.79 3.01
CA ARG A 209 4.64 12.15 2.00
C ARG A 209 3.34 11.41 2.31
N GLU A 210 2.28 12.13 2.66
CA GLU A 210 0.96 11.55 2.92
C GLU A 210 -0.11 12.35 2.20
N VAL A 211 -1.04 11.63 1.56
CA VAL A 211 -2.24 12.24 0.99
C VAL A 211 -3.34 12.15 2.05
N PRO A 212 -3.95 13.28 2.45
CA PRO A 212 -5.05 13.27 3.39
C PRO A 212 -6.25 12.46 2.89
N ASP A 213 -6.79 11.56 3.73
CA ASP A 213 -7.86 10.63 3.37
C ASP A 213 -9.12 11.33 2.83
N TYR A 214 -9.40 12.57 3.25
CA TYR A 214 -10.57 13.34 2.82
C TYR A 214 -10.48 13.89 1.38
N LEU A 215 -9.28 13.88 0.78
CA LEU A 215 -9.07 14.26 -0.63
C LEU A 215 -9.26 13.08 -1.58
N VAL A 216 -9.31 11.85 -1.05
CA VAL A 216 -9.34 10.60 -1.82
C VAL A 216 -10.78 10.16 -2.09
N ASP A 217 -11.08 9.83 -3.34
CA ASP A 217 -12.37 9.29 -3.74
C ASP A 217 -12.53 7.81 -3.33
N GLY A 218 -13.71 7.47 -2.82
CA GLY A 218 -14.02 6.12 -2.35
C GLY A 218 -14.25 5.07 -3.45
N ILE A 219 -14.27 5.47 -4.73
CA ILE A 219 -14.51 4.61 -5.89
C ILE A 219 -13.24 4.46 -6.74
N THR A 220 -12.61 5.57 -7.13
CA THR A 220 -11.37 5.57 -7.93
C THR A 220 -10.14 5.30 -7.06
N PHE A 221 -10.22 5.56 -5.76
CA PHE A 221 -9.10 5.47 -4.82
C PHE A 221 -7.96 6.42 -5.18
N GLU A 222 -8.29 7.57 -5.76
CA GLU A 222 -7.37 8.63 -6.21
C GLU A 222 -7.81 9.98 -5.66
N ILE A 223 -6.94 10.99 -5.76
CA ILE A 223 -7.29 12.37 -5.38
C ILE A 223 -8.42 12.87 -6.29
N MET A 224 -9.48 13.45 -5.72
CA MET A 224 -10.60 14.00 -6.47
C MET A 224 -10.18 15.23 -7.27
N HIS A 225 -10.52 15.27 -8.57
CA HIS A 225 -10.29 16.42 -9.45
C HIS A 225 -11.55 17.29 -9.58
N ASP A 226 -12.74 16.67 -9.59
CA ASP A 226 -14.02 17.37 -9.65
C ASP A 226 -15.01 16.78 -8.62
N PRO A 227 -14.77 17.03 -7.32
CA PRO A 227 -15.58 16.45 -6.27
C PRO A 227 -17.03 16.95 -6.31
N VAL A 228 -17.97 15.99 -6.20
CA VAL A 228 -19.40 16.23 -5.98
C VAL A 228 -19.83 15.67 -4.65
N VAL A 229 -20.62 16.45 -3.90
CA VAL A 229 -21.19 16.05 -2.64
C VAL A 229 -22.62 15.54 -2.83
N THR A 230 -22.92 14.42 -2.19
CA THR A 230 -24.25 13.81 -2.11
C THR A 230 -25.08 14.46 -1.00
N ARG A 231 -26.40 14.19 -0.95
CA ARG A 231 -27.29 14.69 0.13
C ARG A 231 -26.79 14.31 1.54
N ASN A 232 -26.03 13.24 1.65
CA ASN A 232 -25.52 12.71 2.92
C ASN A 232 -24.16 13.27 3.31
N GLY A 233 -23.64 14.25 2.56
CA GLY A 233 -22.36 14.90 2.86
C GLY A 233 -21.13 14.13 2.39
N ARG A 234 -21.29 13.00 1.69
CA ARG A 234 -20.16 12.25 1.10
C ARG A 234 -19.76 12.85 -0.22
N SER A 235 -18.46 13.03 -0.42
CA SER A 235 -17.91 13.52 -1.68
C SER A 235 -17.35 12.37 -2.51
N TYR A 236 -17.53 12.47 -3.82
CA TYR A 236 -17.01 11.51 -4.80
C TYR A 236 -16.49 12.24 -6.03
N GLU A 237 -15.70 11.55 -6.85
CA GLU A 237 -15.34 12.03 -8.18
C GLU A 237 -16.58 12.05 -9.10
N ARG A 238 -16.83 13.19 -9.76
CA ARG A 238 -18.06 13.40 -10.56
C ARG A 238 -18.22 12.38 -11.66
N ALA A 239 -17.18 12.18 -12.47
CA ALA A 239 -17.25 11.35 -13.66
C ALA A 239 -17.67 9.92 -13.30
N THR A 240 -17.00 9.34 -12.30
CA THR A 240 -17.21 7.99 -11.82
C THR A 240 -18.57 7.81 -11.15
N LEU A 241 -18.98 8.76 -10.31
CA LEU A 241 -20.29 8.69 -9.66
C LEU A 241 -21.43 8.79 -10.67
N ILE A 242 -21.33 9.66 -11.69
CA ILE A 242 -22.35 9.77 -12.74
C ILE A 242 -22.44 8.47 -13.56
N GLU A 243 -21.31 7.84 -13.89
CA GLU A 243 -21.32 6.55 -14.59
C GLU A 243 -22.01 5.47 -13.76
N HIS A 244 -21.73 5.41 -12.45
CA HIS A 244 -22.43 4.51 -11.55
C HIS A 244 -23.94 4.77 -11.54
N LEU A 245 -24.35 6.03 -11.36
CA LEU A 245 -25.78 6.40 -11.25
C LEU A 245 -26.59 6.14 -12.53
N LYS A 246 -25.93 6.10 -13.69
CA LYS A 246 -26.55 5.67 -14.96
C LYS A 246 -26.88 4.17 -14.96
N ARG A 247 -26.13 3.36 -14.21
CA ARG A 247 -26.33 1.91 -14.09
C ARG A 247 -27.21 1.53 -12.90
N SER A 248 -27.07 2.24 -11.77
CA SER A 248 -27.78 1.97 -10.52
C SER A 248 -28.15 3.28 -9.80
N PRO A 249 -29.43 3.56 -9.52
CA PRO A 249 -29.88 4.81 -8.87
C PRO A 249 -29.69 4.80 -7.34
N THR A 250 -28.49 4.42 -6.89
CA THR A 250 -28.13 4.23 -5.48
C THR A 250 -26.71 4.72 -5.22
N ASP A 251 -26.41 5.14 -4.00
CA ASP A 251 -25.03 5.45 -3.59
C ASP A 251 -24.14 4.18 -3.67
N PRO A 252 -22.94 4.27 -4.27
CA PRO A 252 -22.05 3.12 -4.46
C PRO A 252 -21.60 2.43 -3.16
N LEU A 253 -21.54 3.18 -2.05
CA LEU A 253 -21.04 2.70 -0.76
C LEU A 253 -22.18 2.44 0.25
N THR A 254 -23.14 3.35 0.40
CA THR A 254 -24.27 3.21 1.36
C THR A 254 -25.47 2.48 0.79
N ARG A 255 -25.64 2.49 -0.54
CA ARG A 255 -26.84 1.99 -1.27
C ARG A 255 -28.11 2.77 -1.02
N GLU A 256 -28.01 3.92 -0.38
CA GLU A 256 -29.17 4.78 -0.24
C GLU A 256 -29.61 5.29 -1.62
N PRO A 257 -30.92 5.47 -1.87
CA PRO A 257 -31.39 6.00 -3.13
C PRO A 257 -30.74 7.35 -3.44
N LEU A 258 -30.12 7.47 -4.61
CA LEU A 258 -29.38 8.66 -5.03
C LEU A 258 -29.62 8.89 -6.52
N LYS A 259 -29.94 10.14 -6.89
CA LYS A 259 -30.10 10.54 -8.30
C LYS A 259 -29.05 11.57 -8.68
N ILE A 260 -28.78 11.69 -9.99
CA ILE A 260 -27.84 12.68 -10.54
C ILE A 260 -28.24 14.11 -10.14
N GLU A 261 -29.54 14.39 -10.06
CA GLU A 261 -30.10 15.68 -9.65
C GLU A 261 -29.82 16.05 -8.18
N ASP A 262 -29.52 15.05 -7.34
CA ASP A 262 -29.20 15.25 -5.93
C ASP A 262 -27.74 15.71 -5.73
N LEU A 263 -26.89 15.61 -6.76
CA LEU A 263 -25.48 15.94 -6.68
C LEU A 263 -25.28 17.45 -6.67
N ARG A 264 -24.34 17.92 -5.83
CA ARG A 264 -23.91 19.32 -5.78
C ARG A 264 -22.40 19.39 -5.95
N PRO A 265 -21.84 20.30 -6.79
CA PRO A 265 -20.41 20.51 -6.84
C PRO A 265 -19.86 20.91 -5.45
N ASN A 266 -18.77 20.28 -5.02
CA ASN A 266 -18.10 20.62 -3.77
C ASN A 266 -16.92 21.55 -4.07
N ILE A 267 -17.20 22.85 -4.19
CA ILE A 267 -16.21 23.86 -4.61
C ILE A 267 -15.04 23.95 -3.63
N ALA A 268 -15.34 23.97 -2.31
CA ALA A 268 -14.32 24.05 -1.28
C ALA A 268 -13.37 22.85 -1.29
N LEU A 269 -13.90 21.64 -1.49
CA LEU A 269 -13.05 20.44 -1.60
C LEU A 269 -12.23 20.45 -2.88
N LYS A 270 -12.78 20.98 -3.98
CA LYS A 270 -12.04 21.14 -5.23
C LYS A 270 -10.85 22.09 -5.08
N GLU A 271 -11.05 23.22 -4.42
CA GLU A 271 -9.98 24.16 -4.09
C GLU A 271 -8.92 23.50 -3.21
N ALA A 272 -9.33 22.78 -2.15
CA ALA A 272 -8.41 22.04 -1.28
C ALA A 272 -7.61 20.95 -2.01
N CYS A 273 -8.24 20.18 -2.91
CA CYS A 273 -7.54 19.22 -3.76
C CYS A 273 -6.51 19.94 -4.66
N THR A 274 -6.90 21.06 -5.26
CA THR A 274 -6.03 21.83 -6.16
C THR A 274 -4.82 22.40 -5.42
N GLU A 275 -5.04 23.05 -4.28
CA GLU A 275 -3.98 23.57 -3.42
C GLU A 275 -3.03 22.47 -2.98
N PHE A 276 -3.55 21.31 -2.55
CA PHE A 276 -2.73 20.16 -2.19
C PHE A 276 -1.87 19.68 -3.36
N MET A 277 -2.46 19.52 -4.55
CA MET A 277 -1.75 19.07 -5.75
C MET A 277 -0.68 20.07 -6.21
N GLU A 278 -0.94 21.39 -6.10
CA GLU A 278 0.02 22.43 -6.46
C GLU A 278 1.20 22.48 -5.47
N ALA A 279 0.90 22.49 -4.16
CA ALA A 279 1.91 22.50 -3.10
C ALA A 279 2.81 21.25 -3.15
N ASN A 280 2.26 20.12 -3.58
CA ASN A 280 2.95 18.84 -3.63
C ASN A 280 3.25 18.37 -5.07
N SER A 281 3.25 19.29 -6.03
CA SER A 281 3.48 19.00 -7.46
C SER A 281 4.80 18.29 -7.77
N GLY A 282 5.77 18.39 -6.85
CA GLY A 282 7.05 17.69 -6.94
C GLY A 282 6.97 16.18 -6.74
N TRP A 283 5.86 15.63 -6.25
CA TRP A 283 5.72 14.18 -6.05
C TRP A 283 4.31 13.61 -6.21
N VAL A 284 3.25 14.44 -6.16
CA VAL A 284 1.86 13.96 -6.30
C VAL A 284 1.60 13.33 -7.66
N TYR A 285 2.38 13.71 -8.68
CA TYR A 285 2.33 13.16 -10.03
C TYR A 285 3.47 12.18 -10.33
N ASP A 286 4.31 11.83 -9.35
CA ASP A 286 5.40 10.87 -9.56
C ASP A 286 4.81 9.47 -9.82
N CYS A 287 4.71 9.13 -11.10
CA CYS A 287 4.60 7.76 -11.55
C CYS A 287 6.01 7.14 -11.60
N GLU A 288 6.07 5.81 -11.56
CA GLU A 288 7.28 4.98 -11.35
C GLU A 288 8.65 5.54 -11.78
N ASP A 289 9.67 5.31 -10.93
CA ASP A 289 11.09 5.56 -11.21
C ASP A 289 11.47 6.98 -11.66
N GLY A 290 10.71 7.99 -11.22
CA GLY A 290 11.00 9.40 -11.52
C GLY A 290 10.62 9.81 -12.95
N VAL A 291 9.80 9.01 -13.63
CA VAL A 291 9.20 9.37 -14.91
C VAL A 291 7.95 10.20 -14.63
N ARG A 292 8.01 11.51 -14.92
CA ARG A 292 6.82 12.37 -14.92
C ARG A 292 5.86 11.87 -16.00
N ASP A 293 4.65 11.48 -15.60
CA ASP A 293 3.58 11.19 -16.55
C ASP A 293 3.18 12.48 -17.28
N GLY A 294 2.97 12.38 -18.59
CA GLY A 294 2.58 13.51 -19.44
C GLY A 294 1.09 13.86 -19.34
N ASP A 295 0.26 13.03 -18.71
CA ASP A 295 -1.17 13.30 -18.48
C ASP A 295 -1.40 13.76 -17.03
N THR A 296 -1.36 15.07 -16.80
CA THR A 296 -1.61 15.72 -15.49
C THR A 296 -3.05 15.59 -14.97
N ARG A 297 -3.92 14.89 -15.70
CA ARG A 297 -5.32 14.67 -15.34
C ARG A 297 -5.56 13.58 -14.30
N TRP A 298 -4.51 12.83 -13.95
CA TRP A 298 -4.61 11.73 -13.01
C TRP A 298 -3.50 11.86 -11.97
N ALA A 299 -3.87 12.25 -10.75
CA ALA A 299 -3.00 12.09 -9.59
C ALA A 299 -2.91 10.59 -9.26
N HIS A 300 -2.11 9.86 -10.03
CA HIS A 300 -1.96 8.42 -9.91
C HIS A 300 -1.19 8.05 -8.64
N LEU A 301 -1.91 7.80 -7.54
CA LEU A 301 -1.48 6.82 -6.54
C LEU A 301 -1.69 5.41 -7.12
N SER A 302 -0.82 5.09 -8.08
CA SER A 302 -0.61 3.85 -8.81
C SER A 302 -1.87 3.16 -9.38
N SER A 303 -2.09 3.36 -10.67
CA SER A 303 -2.83 2.45 -11.57
C SER A 303 -1.89 1.29 -11.97
N PHE A 304 -2.11 0.09 -11.41
CA PHE A 304 -2.65 -1.13 -12.02
C PHE A 304 -1.59 -2.01 -12.72
#